data_AF-A0A925R6K4-F1
#
_entry.id   AF-A0A925R6K4-F1
#
_cell.length_a   1.000
_cell.length_b   1.000
_cell.length_c   1.000
_cell.angle_alpha   90.00
_cell.angle_beta   90.00
_cell.angle_gamma   90.00
#
_symmetry.space_group_name_H-M   'P 1'
#
loop_
_entity.id
_entity.type
_entity.pdbx_description
1 polymer ?
#
loop_
_entity_poly.entity_id
_entity_poly.type
_entity_poly.pdbx_seq_one_letter_code
_entity_poly.pdbx_strand_id
1 'polypeptide(L)' 'MRVIAGTARSLSLIVPEGTDVRPTLDRTKETLFNMLQTRLFGSVFLDLFSGSGAIG' A
#
# COMPACT_ATOMS: atom_id res chain seq x y z
N MET A 1 -9.58 -0.89 2.57
CA MET A 1 -8.39 -0.25 1.94
C MET A 1 -8.41 -0.54 0.45
N ARG A 2 -7.82 0.30 -0.40
CA ARG A 2 -7.72 0.05 -1.84
C ARG A 2 -6.35 0.43 -2.39
N VAL A 3 -6.00 -0.10 -3.56
CA VAL A 3 -4.86 0.34 -4.35
C VAL A 3 -5.17 1.71 -4.99
N ILE A 4 -4.25 2.66 -4.85
CA ILE A 4 -4.48 4.08 -5.21
C ILE A 4 -4.11 4.37 -6.67
N ALA A 5 -3.06 3.71 -7.19
CA ALA A 5 -2.49 3.97 -8.51
C ALA A 5 -1.83 2.71 -9.10
N GLY A 6 -1.28 2.83 -10.32
CA GLY A 6 -0.63 1.72 -11.02
C GLY A 6 -1.63 0.79 -11.71
N THR A 7 -1.14 -0.40 -12.08
CA THR A 7 -1.91 -1.39 -12.86
C THR A 7 -3.10 -1.99 -12.10
N ALA A 8 -3.00 -2.07 -10.77
CA ALA A 8 -4.06 -2.60 -9.90
C ALA A 8 -4.95 -1.50 -9.28
N ARG A 9 -4.96 -0.29 -9.85
CA ARG A 9 -5.73 0.86 -9.31
C ARG A 9 -7.19 0.50 -9.04
N SER A 10 -7.72 1.00 -7.92
CA SER A 10 -9.10 0.79 -7.45
C SER A 10 -9.43 -0.64 -7.00
N LEU A 11 -8.46 -1.55 -6.98
CA LEU A 11 -8.64 -2.87 -6.39
C LEU A 11 -8.87 -2.72 -4.88
N SER A 12 -10.00 -3.27 -4.40
CA SER A 12 -10.30 -3.30 -2.97
C SER A 12 -9.52 -4.43 -2.31
N LEU A 13 -8.82 -4.12 -1.21
CA LEU A 13 -8.07 -5.11 -0.44
C LEU A 13 -8.98 -5.73 0.62
N ILE A 14 -8.94 -7.06 0.71
CA ILE A 14 -9.59 -7.81 1.78
C ILE A 14 -8.76 -7.62 3.05
N VAL A 15 -9.41 -7.20 4.12
CA VAL A 15 -8.77 -6.95 5.42
C VAL A 15 -9.49 -7.81 6.45
N PRO A 16 -8.77 -8.47 7.37
CA PRO A 16 -9.39 -9.17 8.49
C PRO A 16 -10.34 -8.24 9.26
N GLU A 17 -11.48 -8.76 9.70
CA GLU A 17 -12.41 -8.01 10.53
C GLU A 17 -11.83 -7.81 11.94
N GLY A 18 -12.03 -6.62 12.52
CA GLY A 18 -11.57 -6.28 13.87
C GLY A 18 -10.72 -4.99 13.94
N THR A 19 -10.29 -4.64 15.15
CA THR A 19 -9.48 -3.43 15.43
C THR A 19 -7.98 -3.69 15.47
N ASP A 20 -7.56 -4.95 15.34
CA ASP A 20 -6.14 -5.34 15.43
C ASP A 20 -5.33 -4.86 14.21
N VAL A 21 -6.01 -4.52 13.12
CA VAL A 21 -5.38 -3.98 11.92
C VAL A 21 -5.46 -2.46 11.97
N ARG A 22 -4.32 -1.79 12.23
CA ARG A 22 -4.21 -0.34 12.05
C ARG A 22 -4.34 -0.01 10.56
N PRO A 23 -5.38 0.71 10.11
CA PRO A 23 -5.53 1.04 8.70
C PRO A 23 -4.51 2.11 8.31
N THR A 24 -3.77 1.86 7.22
CA THR A 24 -2.92 2.90 6.61
C THR A 24 -3.78 3.83 5.76
N LEU A 25 -3.81 5.11 6.11
CA LEU A 25 -4.58 6.14 5.41
C LEU A 25 -4.09 6.29 3.95
N ASP A 26 -5.03 6.59 3.05
CA ASP A 26 -4.71 6.80 1.62
C ASP A 26 -3.65 7.89 1.43
N ARG A 27 -3.74 9.01 2.18
CA ARG A 27 -2.76 10.10 2.15
C ARG A 27 -1.34 9.66 2.55
N THR A 28 -1.21 8.74 3.51
CA THR A 28 0.10 8.23 3.93
C THR A 28 0.74 7.39 2.82
N LYS A 29 -0.06 6.54 2.16
CA LYS A 29 0.39 5.77 0.99
C LYS A 29 0.83 6.69 -0.14
N GLU A 30 0.00 7.67 -0.51
CA GLU A 30 0.35 8.65 -1.55
C GLU A 30 1.66 9.38 -1.25
N THR A 31 1.83 9.84 -0.01
CA THR A 31 3.06 10.54 0.39
C THR A 31 4.29 9.65 0.22
N LEU A 32 4.22 8.39 0.67
CA LEU A 32 5.30 7.42 0.53
C LEU A 32 5.66 7.16 -0.93
N PHE A 33 4.67 6.83 -1.76
CA PHE A 33 4.90 6.51 -3.18
C PHE A 33 5.35 7.73 -3.98
N ASN A 34 4.90 8.94 -3.64
CA ASN A 34 5.40 10.18 -4.24
C ASN A 34 6.88 10.42 -3.93
N MET A 35 7.34 10.10 -2.72
CA MET A 35 8.76 10.20 -2.35
C MET A 35 9.62 9.16 -3.08
N LEU A 36 9.09 7.96 -3.32
CA LEU A 36 9.82 6.84 -3.90
C LEU A 36 9.70 6.72 -5.43
N GLN A 37 8.82 7.50 -6.07
CA GLN A 37 8.41 7.33 -7.47
C GLN A 37 9.58 7.15 -8.48
N THR A 38 10.68 7.88 -8.29
CA THR A 38 11.83 7.88 -9.22
C THR A 38 12.70 6.62 -9.09
N ARG A 39 12.52 5.84 -8.03
CA ARG A 39 13.32 4.65 -7.72
C ARG A 39 12.53 3.35 -7.75
N LEU A 40 11.20 3.44 -7.90
CA LEU A 40 10.31 2.28 -7.81
C LEU A 40 10.31 1.40 -9.05
N PHE A 41 10.48 1.99 -10.24
CA PHE A 41 10.38 1.24 -11.49
C PHE A 41 11.48 0.17 -11.59
N GLY A 42 11.09 -1.09 -11.72
CA GLY A 42 12.00 -2.24 -11.80
C GLY A 42 12.69 -2.61 -10.47
N SER A 43 12.33 -1.96 -9.36
CA SER A 43 12.89 -2.28 -8.04
C SER A 43 12.25 -3.53 -7.43
N VAL A 44 13.01 -4.18 -6.54
CA VAL A 44 12.47 -5.22 -5.64
C VAL A 44 12.05 -4.51 -4.35
N PHE A 45 10.77 -4.62 -4.00
CA PHE A 45 10.19 -4.00 -2.81
C PHE A 45 9.94 -5.07 -1.74
N LEU A 46 10.42 -4.82 -0.51
CA LEU A 46 10.26 -5.71 0.64
C LEU A 46 9.49 -5.00 1.76
N ASP A 47 8.35 -5.55 2.14
CA ASP A 47 7.57 -5.11 3.30
C ASP A 47 7.64 -6.19 4.40
N LEU A 48 8.38 -5.89 5.47
CA LEU A 48 8.59 -6.82 6.59
C LEU A 48 7.36 -7.00 7.47
N PHE A 49 6.41 -6.05 7.42
CA PHE A 49 5.20 -6.04 8.22
C PHE A 49 3.99 -5.73 7.35
N SER A 50 3.84 -6.50 6.27
CA SER A 50 2.88 -6.21 5.20
C SER A 50 1.42 -6.18 5.65
N GLY A 51 1.08 -6.87 6.75
CA GLY A 51 -0.27 -6.88 7.30
C GLY A 51 -1.30 -7.24 6.21
N SER A 52 -2.20 -6.30 5.90
CA SER A 52 -3.21 -6.48 4.84
C SER A 52 -2.73 -6.20 3.42
N GLY A 53 -1.42 -6.05 3.19
CA GLY A 53 -0.83 -5.76 1.88
C GLY A 53 -1.20 -4.38 1.33
N ALA A 54 -1.30 -3.37 2.20
CA ALA A 54 -1.71 -2.02 1.77
C ALA A 54 -0.56 -1.18 1.19
N ILE A 55 0.69 -1.57 1.46
CA ILE A 55 1.92 -0.89 1.05
C ILE A 55 2.72 -1.74 0.06
N GLY A 56 2.93 -3.02 0.39
CA GLY A 56 3.56 -4.01 -0.51
C GLY A 56 2.66 -4.49 -1.65
#